data_AF-A0A7M1SNK4-F1
#
_entry.id   AF-A0A7M1SNK4-F1
#
_cell.length_a   1.000
_cell.length_b   1.000
_cell.length_c   1.000
_cell.angle_alpha   90.00
_cell.angle_beta   90.00
_cell.angle_gamma   90.00
#
_symmetry.space_group_name_H-M   'P 1'
#
loop_
_entity.id
_entity.type
_entity.pdbx_description
1 polymer ?
#
loop_
_entity_poly.entity_id
_entity_poly.type
_entity_poly.pdbx_seq_one_letter_code
_entity_poly.pdbx_strand_id
1 'polypeptide(L)' 'MAGRSTPILPTPADSRSEIDAAEFFRTSFAVLVRGKTVRRHLYFNLPAAERAVKRAHARGDDAELILVQLVPVDGGGRRD' A
#
# COMPACT_ATOMS: atom_id res chain seq x y z
N MET A 1 11.52 -16.89 19.88
CA MET A 1 11.35 -16.14 18.62
C MET A 1 9.89 -15.66 18.58
N ALA A 2 9.62 -14.45 19.07
CA ALA A 2 8.24 -13.99 19.32
C ALA A 2 7.59 -13.50 18.01
N GLY A 3 6.57 -14.22 17.54
CA GLY A 3 5.75 -13.81 16.40
C GLY A 3 4.89 -12.61 16.80
N ARG A 4 5.23 -11.42 16.32
CA ARG A 4 4.38 -10.23 16.44
C ARG A 4 3.14 -10.43 15.56
N SER A 5 2.00 -10.67 16.21
CA SER A 5 0.69 -10.65 15.57
C SER A 5 0.41 -9.22 15.09
N THR A 6 0.29 -9.01 13.79
CA THR A 6 -0.13 -7.71 13.23
C THR A 6 -1.63 -7.52 13.52
N PRO A 7 -2.05 -6.38 14.08
CA PRO A 7 -3.47 -6.10 14.25
C PRO A 7 -4.14 -6.05 12.88
N ILE A 8 -5.16 -6.87 12.67
CA ILE A 8 -6.04 -6.77 11.52
C ILE A 8 -6.96 -5.58 11.80
N LEU A 9 -6.76 -4.49 11.08
CA LEU A 9 -7.68 -3.35 11.14
C LEU A 9 -9.06 -3.80 10.67
N PRO A 10 -10.13 -3.51 11.43
CA PRO A 10 -11.48 -3.88 11.05
C PRO A 10 -11.83 -3.20 9.72
N THR A 11 -12.28 -3.99 8.75
CA THR A 11 -12.86 -3.46 7.50
C THR A 11 -14.29 -3.02 7.83
N PRO A 12 -14.66 -1.73 7.64
CA PRO A 12 -15.98 -1.26 8.02
C PRO A 12 -17.03 -1.82 7.05
N ALA A 13 -17.96 -2.61 7.59
CA ALA A 13 -19.12 -3.14 6.87
C ALA A 13 -20.26 -2.10 6.82
N ASP A 14 -21.04 -2.17 5.72
CA ASP A 14 -22.29 -1.45 5.42
C ASP A 14 -22.23 0.02 5.03
N SER A 15 -22.98 0.37 3.98
CA SER A 15 -22.98 1.59 3.13
C SER A 15 -23.02 2.98 3.78
N ARG A 16 -23.00 3.08 5.12
CA ARG A 16 -22.50 4.28 5.83
C ARG A 16 -20.96 4.34 5.81
N SER A 17 -20.32 3.24 5.44
CA SER A 17 -18.88 3.03 5.44
C SER A 17 -18.14 3.64 4.27
N GLU A 18 -18.80 4.08 3.19
CA GLU A 18 -18.07 4.68 2.05
C GLU A 18 -17.52 6.07 2.38
N ILE A 19 -18.30 6.89 3.08
CA ILE A 19 -17.86 8.21 3.56
C ILE A 19 -16.76 8.02 4.62
N ASP A 20 -16.98 7.12 5.58
CA ASP A 20 -16.00 6.79 6.62
C ASP A 20 -14.72 6.18 6.03
N ALA A 21 -14.82 5.34 4.99
CA ALA A 21 -13.68 4.76 4.30
C ALA A 21 -12.93 5.82 3.48
N ALA A 22 -13.63 6.71 2.78
CA ALA A 22 -13.00 7.79 2.04
C ALA A 22 -12.21 8.72 2.99
N GLU A 23 -12.78 9.05 4.15
CA GLU A 23 -12.09 9.83 5.18
C GLU A 23 -10.89 9.08 5.77
N PHE A 24 -11.07 7.79 6.09
CA PHE A 24 -9.99 6.92 6.55
C PHE A 24 -8.83 6.83 5.55
N PHE A 25 -9.13 6.65 4.26
CA PHE A 25 -8.12 6.52 3.23
C PHE A 25 -7.40 7.84 2.94
N ARG A 26 -8.05 9.00 3.11
CA ARG A 26 -7.39 10.31 2.95
C ARG A 26 -6.23 10.51 3.92
N THR A 27 -6.26 9.89 5.10
CA THR A 27 -5.16 9.96 6.09
C THR A 27 -4.23 8.74 6.03
N SER A 28 -4.53 7.79 5.14
CA SER A 28 -3.78 6.56 5.00
C SER A 28 -2.62 6.69 4.00
N PHE A 29 -1.54 5.98 4.31
CA PHE A 29 -0.36 5.93 3.47
C PHE A 29 -0.07 4.49 3.02
N ALA A 30 0.61 4.38 1.90
CA ALA A 30 1.20 3.14 1.41
C ALA A 30 2.64 3.37 0.96
N VAL A 31 3.38 2.29 0.76
CA VAL A 31 4.75 2.33 0.27
C VAL A 31 4.78 1.81 -1.16
N LEU A 32 5.10 2.70 -2.09
CA LEU A 32 5.38 2.36 -3.48
C LEU A 32 6.85 1.95 -3.60
N VAL A 33 7.09 0.73 -4.06
CA VAL A 33 8.41 0.24 -4.44
C VAL A 33 8.59 0.44 -5.94
N ARG A 34 9.63 1.18 -6.31
CA ARG A 34 9.99 1.47 -7.71
C ARG A 34 11.45 1.09 -7.94
N GLY A 35 11.70 0.21 -8.91
CA GLY A 35 13.05 -0.06 -9.43
C GLY A 35 13.15 0.29 -10.91
N LYS A 36 14.35 0.14 -11.50
CA LYS A 36 14.53 0.25 -12.96
C LYS A 36 13.94 -0.95 -13.68
N THR A 37 14.03 -2.14 -13.06
CA THR A 37 13.59 -3.41 -13.66
C THR A 37 12.37 -4.01 -12.97
N VAL A 38 12.12 -3.65 -11.71
CA VAL A 38 10.99 -4.15 -10.93
C VAL A 38 9.71 -3.37 -11.31
N ARG A 39 8.63 -4.11 -11.61
CA ARG A 39 7.27 -3.54 -11.77
C ARG A 39 6.91 -2.73 -10.52
N ARG A 40 6.09 -1.69 -10.67
CA ARG A 40 5.64 -0.88 -9.52
C ARG A 40 4.78 -1.75 -8.60
N HIS A 41 5.24 -1.96 -7.37
CA HIS A 41 4.51 -2.72 -6.34
C HIS A 41 4.15 -1.79 -5.18
N LEU A 42 2.91 -1.92 -4.71
CA LEU A 42 2.38 -1.11 -3.62
C LEU A 42 2.19 -1.98 -2.38
N TYR A 43 2.67 -1.51 -1.23
CA TYR A 43 2.65 -2.24 0.03
C TYR A 43 1.98 -1.38 1.10
N PHE A 44 1.02 -1.96 1.81
CA PHE A 44 0.37 -1.32 2.96
C PHE A 44 1.11 -1.59 4.29
N ASN A 45 2.24 -2.29 4.23
CA ASN A 45 3.10 -2.50 5.39
C ASN A 45 4.56 -2.26 5.00
N LEU A 46 5.27 -1.51 5.86
CA LEU A 46 6.67 -1.14 5.64
C LEU A 46 7.61 -2.36 5.62
N PRO A 47 7.49 -3.37 6.52
CA PRO A 47 8.43 -4.49 6.52
C PRO A 47 8.43 -5.33 5.23
N ALA A 48 7.28 -5.50 4.57
CA ALA A 48 7.25 -6.19 3.28
C ALA A 48 7.88 -5.35 2.16
N ALA A 49 7.66 -4.03 2.18
CA ALA A 49 8.29 -3.11 1.22
C ALA A 49 9.82 -3.13 1.35
N GLU A 50 10.34 -3.09 2.58
CA GLU A 50 11.78 -3.20 2.85
C GLU A 50 12.36 -4.53 2.34
N ARG A 51 11.67 -5.66 2.57
CA ARG A 51 12.09 -6.96 2.04
C ARG A 51 12.07 -6.99 0.51
N ALA A 52 11.11 -6.30 -0.12
CA ALA A 52 11.04 -6.19 -1.57
C ALA A 52 12.25 -5.41 -2.13
N VAL A 53 12.58 -4.26 -1.54
CA VAL A 53 13.74 -3.44 -1.94
C VAL A 53 15.06 -4.17 -1.69
N LYS A 54 15.24 -4.80 -0.53
CA LYS A 54 16.45 -5.62 -0.26
C LYS A 54 16.66 -6.70 -1.31
N ARG A 55 15.59 -7.38 -1.75
CA ARG A 55 15.66 -8.38 -2.83
C ARG A 55 15.94 -7.76 -4.20
N ALA A 56 15.48 -6.54 -4.45
CA ALA A 56 15.76 -5.83 -5.68
C ALA A 56 17.24 -5.38 -5.74
N HIS A 57 17.76 -4.80 -4.66
CA HIS A 57 19.18 -4.46 -4.52
C HIS A 57 20.08 -5.69 -4.67
N ALA A 58 19.70 -6.83 -4.06
CA ALA A 58 20.44 -8.09 -4.22
C ALA A 58 20.50 -8.60 -5.67
N ARG A 59 19.60 -8.15 -6.55
CA ARG A 59 19.61 -8.44 -7.99
C ARG A 59 20.29 -7.35 -8.82
N GLY A 60 20.88 -6.33 -8.18
CA GLY A 60 21.50 -5.19 -8.85
C GLY A 60 20.52 -4.14 -9.37
N ASP A 61 19.24 -4.19 -8.99
CA ASP A 61 18.28 -3.14 -9.31
C ASP A 61 18.40 -1.98 -8.30
N ASP A 62 18.28 -0.77 -8.79
CA ASP A 62 18.33 0.47 -8.01
C ASP A 62 16.91 0.83 -7.56
N ALA A 63 16.41 0.08 -6.57
CA ALA A 63 15.04 0.20 -6.10
C ALA A 63 14.91 1.18 -4.92
N GLU A 64 13.83 1.96 -4.94
CA GLU A 64 13.50 3.00 -3.97
C GLU A 64 12.19 2.70 -3.24
N LEU A 65 12.08 3.20 -2.00
CA LEU A 65 10.85 3.25 -1.22
C LEU A 65 10.27 4.66 -1.28
N ILE A 66 9.04 4.78 -1.76
CA ILE A 66 8.34 6.05 -1.85
C ILE A 66 7.08 5.95 -0.99
N LEU A 67 6.98 6.80 0.04
CA LEU A 67 5.75 6.92 0.81
C LEU A 67 4.72 7.69 -0.01
N VAL A 68 3.54 7.12 -0.22
CA VAL A 68 2.45 7.71 -1.01
C VAL A 68 1.19 7.80 -0.17
N GLN A 69 0.45 8.89 -0.33
CA GLN A 69 -0.85 9.07 0.29
C GLN A 69 -1.93 8.44 -0.60
N LEU A 70 -2.91 7.77 0.02
CA LEU A 70 -4.03 7.21 -0.70
C LEU A 70 -5.07 8.29 -0.95
N VAL A 71 -5.57 8.35 -2.17
CA VAL A 71 -6.63 9.28 -2.57
C VAL A 71 -7.84 8.44 -2.99
N PRO A 72 -8.97 8.52 -2.27
CA PRO A 72 -10.19 7.84 -2.69
C PRO A 72 -10.64 8.41 -4.04
N VAL A 73 -11.08 7.53 -4.92
CA VAL A 73 -11.71 7.89 -6.20
C VAL A 73 -13.18 7.49 -6.12
N ASP A 74 -14.06 8.36 -6.59
CA ASP A 74 -15.48 8.02 -6.70
C ASP A 74 -15.60 6.84 -7.68
N GLY A 75 -16.40 5.82 -7.33
CA GLY A 75 -16.53 4.56 -8.06
C GLY A 75 -17.09 4.64 -9.50
N GLY A 76 -17.01 5.80 -10.15
CA GLY A 76 -17.41 6.06 -11.54
C GLY A 76 -16.35 5.60 -12.54
N GLY A 77 -16.17 4.28 -12.68
CA GLY A 77 -15.21 3.67 -13.58
C GLY A 77 -15.79 2.75 -14.64
N ARG A 78 -17.07 2.92 -15.03
CA ARG A 78 -17.58 2.33 -16.28
C ARG A 78 -17.24 3.30 -17.41
N ARG A 79 -16.25 2.92 -18.23
CA ARG A 79 -15.94 3.61 -19.49
C ARG A 79 -16.85 3.00 -20.57
N ASP A 80 -17.70 3.83 -21.15
CA ASP A 80 -18.18 3.67 -22.52
C ASP A 80 -17.18 4.36 -23.47
#